data_AF-A0A7V1KM95-F1
#
_entry.id   AF-A0A7V1KM95-F1
#
_cell.length_a   1.000
_cell.length_b   1.000
_cell.length_c   1.000
_cell.angle_alpha   90.00
_cell.angle_beta   90.00
_cell.angle_gamma   90.00
#
_symmetry.space_group_name_H-M   'P 1'
#
loop_
_entity.id
_entity.type
_entity.pdbx_description
1 polymer ?
#
loop_
_entity_poly.entity_id
_entity_poly.type
_entity_poly.pdbx_seq_one_letter_code
_entity_poly.pdbx_strand_id
1 'polypeptide(L)'
;MVRKISLWALAVLLTGVPLAAQGYFEVEQATVKRPIQPLVGTMGAAEFYAYDGTQFLSTCPLAEPDTTVLFLYQDPNGQLYLFIIHGSNSAPVAGVNSQAQFAIQG
;
A
#
# COMPACT_ATOMS: atom_id res chain seq x y z
N MET A 1 -44.18 -1.99 2.26
CA MET A 1 -44.05 -0.72 1.51
C MET A 1 -42.67 -0.68 0.87
N VAL A 2 -42.57 -0.84 -0.46
CA VAL A 2 -41.28 -0.87 -1.18
C VAL A 2 -40.89 0.57 -1.53
N ARG A 3 -39.77 1.06 -0.99
CA ARG A 3 -39.24 2.40 -1.30
C ARG A 3 -38.62 2.37 -2.71
N LYS A 4 -39.24 3.08 -3.66
CA LYS A 4 -38.73 3.26 -5.02
C LYS A 4 -37.66 4.35 -5.01
N ILE A 5 -36.38 3.96 -5.06
CA ILE A 5 -35.27 4.90 -5.22
C ILE A 5 -35.09 5.14 -6.72
N SER A 6 -34.96 6.41 -7.13
CA SER A 6 -34.79 6.75 -8.54
C SER A 6 -33.41 6.30 -9.04
N LEU A 7 -33.34 5.82 -10.27
CA LEU A 7 -32.10 5.37 -10.91
C LEU A 7 -31.06 6.51 -11.02
N TRP A 8 -31.55 7.74 -11.12
CA TRP A 8 -30.73 8.96 -11.12
C TRP A 8 -30.13 9.25 -9.74
N ALA A 9 -30.85 8.98 -8.65
CA ALA A 9 -30.31 9.11 -7.31
C ALA A 9 -29.19 8.08 -7.05
N LEU A 10 -29.30 6.87 -7.61
CA LEU A 10 -28.26 5.84 -7.55
C LEU A 10 -27.00 6.27 -8.32
N ALA A 11 -27.16 6.87 -9.51
CA ALA A 11 -26.04 7.35 -10.31
C ALA A 11 -25.23 8.46 -9.61
N VAL A 12 -25.89 9.37 -8.89
CA VAL A 12 -25.23 10.44 -8.13
C VAL A 12 -24.51 9.89 -6.89
N LEU A 13 -25.09 8.88 -6.23
CA LEU A 13 -24.44 8.16 -5.12
C LEU A 13 -23.15 7.46 -5.56
N LEU A 14 -23.10 6.94 -6.78
CA LEU A 14 -21.92 6.25 -7.34
C LEU A 14 -20.76 7.22 -7.68
N THR A 15 -21.05 8.48 -8.00
CA THR A 15 -20.01 9.47 -8.35
C THR A 15 -19.32 10.12 -7.14
N GLY A 16 -19.89 10.00 -5.94
CA GLY A 16 -19.35 10.56 -4.70
C GLY A 16 -18.59 9.55 -3.84
N VAL A 17 -18.40 8.32 -4.34
CA VAL A 17 -17.73 7.26 -3.59
C VAL A 17 -16.24 7.58 -3.54
N PRO A 18 -15.64 7.81 -2.35
CA PRO A 18 -14.20 8.00 -2.24
C PRO A 18 -13.49 6.78 -2.85
N LEU A 19 -12.31 6.95 -3.45
CA LEU A 19 -11.52 5.83 -4.01
C LEU A 19 -11.39 4.64 -3.02
N ALA A 20 -11.43 4.93 -1.71
CA ALA A 20 -11.53 3.97 -0.61
C ALA A 20 -12.65 2.91 -0.76
N ALA A 21 -13.76 3.26 -1.40
CA ALA A 21 -14.92 2.42 -1.61
C ALA A 21 -15.06 1.90 -3.05
N GLN A 22 -14.02 2.06 -3.89
CA GLN A 22 -13.87 1.31 -5.15
C GLN A 22 -13.39 -0.15 -4.96
N GLY A 23 -13.08 -0.53 -3.71
CA GLY A 23 -13.23 -1.91 -3.24
C GLY A 23 -12.04 -2.84 -3.45
N TYR A 24 -11.28 -2.77 -4.55
CA TYR A 24 -10.19 -3.72 -4.77
C TYR A 24 -9.05 -3.11 -5.60
N PHE A 25 -7.84 -3.16 -5.06
CA PHE A 25 -6.61 -2.95 -5.84
C PHE A 25 -6.12 -4.31 -6.30
N GLU A 26 -5.45 -4.38 -7.45
CA GLU A 26 -4.87 -5.64 -7.93
C GLU A 26 -3.39 -5.46 -8.19
N VAL A 27 -2.59 -6.44 -7.80
CA VAL A 27 -1.22 -6.59 -8.28
C VAL A 27 -1.21 -7.68 -9.34
N GLU A 28 -0.66 -7.31 -10.49
CA GLU A 28 -0.47 -8.19 -11.64
C GLU A 28 1.02 -8.45 -11.84
N GLN A 29 1.39 -9.73 -11.87
CA GLN A 29 2.73 -10.18 -12.22
C GLN A 29 2.61 -11.26 -13.29
N ALA A 30 3.02 -10.91 -14.52
CA ALA A 30 2.84 -11.73 -15.71
C ALA A 30 1.36 -12.15 -15.89
N THR A 31 1.02 -13.40 -15.63
CA THR A 31 -0.36 -13.93 -15.74
C THR A 31 -1.09 -14.02 -14.41
N VAL A 32 -0.42 -13.71 -13.29
CA VAL A 32 -0.98 -13.80 -11.95
C VAL A 32 -1.54 -12.46 -11.54
N LYS A 33 -2.84 -12.41 -11.23
CA LYS A 33 -3.49 -11.25 -10.61
C LYS A 33 -3.93 -11.60 -9.19
N ARG A 34 -3.67 -10.71 -8.24
CA ARG A 34 -4.10 -10.87 -6.85
C ARG A 34 -4.74 -9.58 -6.33
N PRO A 35 -5.94 -9.66 -5.73
CA PRO A 35 -6.50 -8.51 -5.05
C PRO A 35 -5.65 -8.16 -3.81
N ILE A 36 -5.44 -6.87 -3.59
CA ILE A 36 -4.79 -6.30 -2.43
C ILE A 36 -5.79 -5.40 -1.72
N GLN A 37 -6.02 -5.71 -0.45
CA GLN A 37 -6.74 -4.83 0.45
C GLN A 37 -5.75 -3.87 1.10
N PRO A 38 -5.97 -2.55 1.06
CA PRO A 38 -5.12 -1.60 1.76
C PRO A 38 -5.15 -1.82 3.27
N LEU A 39 -4.00 -1.64 3.90
CA LEU A 39 -3.91 -1.52 5.34
C LEU A 39 -4.47 -0.16 5.75
N VAL A 40 -5.59 -0.16 6.48
CA VAL A 40 -6.18 1.07 7.03
C VAL A 40 -5.46 1.41 8.32
N GLY A 41 -4.76 2.54 8.33
CA GLY A 41 -4.00 2.99 9.48
C GLY A 41 -4.65 4.12 10.25
N THR A 42 -4.21 4.29 11.49
CA THR A 42 -4.69 5.34 12.41
C THR A 42 -3.77 6.56 12.47
N MET A 43 -2.65 6.54 11.73
CA MET A 43 -1.62 7.58 11.76
C MET A 43 -1.20 8.00 10.35
N GLY A 44 -0.51 9.13 10.22
CA GLY A 44 -0.04 9.63 8.93
C GLY A 44 0.91 8.63 8.25
N ALA A 45 0.93 8.64 6.91
CA ALA A 45 1.74 7.70 6.12
C ALA A 45 3.24 7.80 6.45
N ALA A 46 3.78 9.01 6.62
CA ALA A 46 5.18 9.23 6.98
C ALA A 46 5.51 8.70 8.39
N GLU A 47 4.58 8.87 9.34
CA GLU A 47 4.72 8.36 10.70
C GLU A 47 4.67 6.83 10.72
N PHE A 48 3.76 6.23 9.95
CA PHE A 48 3.67 4.77 9.82
C PHE A 48 4.90 4.16 9.13
N TYR A 49 5.39 4.80 8.06
CA TYR A 49 6.58 4.36 7.33
C TYR A 49 7.86 4.54 8.15
N ALA A 50 7.88 5.50 9.09
CA ALA A 50 8.93 5.69 10.10
C ALA A 50 10.36 5.59 9.53
N TYR A 51 10.61 6.31 8.43
CA TYR A 51 11.89 6.28 7.72
C TYR A 51 12.95 7.12 8.44
N ASP A 52 14.07 6.47 8.77
CA ASP A 52 15.27 7.11 9.26
C ASP A 52 16.21 7.42 8.09
N GLY A 53 16.31 8.70 7.72
CA GLY A 53 17.18 9.17 6.65
C GLY A 53 18.68 9.14 6.99
N THR A 54 19.06 8.92 8.24
CA THR A 54 20.47 8.76 8.66
C THR A 54 20.97 7.34 8.50
N GLN A 55 20.07 6.37 8.72
CA GLN A 55 20.37 4.94 8.62
C GLN A 55 19.84 4.33 7.31
N PHE A 56 19.12 5.13 6.50
CA PHE A 56 18.47 4.72 5.25
C PHE A 56 17.57 3.50 5.41
N LEU A 57 16.83 3.44 6.52
CA LEU A 57 15.96 2.30 6.87
C LEU A 57 14.61 2.75 7.41
N SER A 58 13.61 1.90 7.20
CA SER A 58 12.28 2.04 7.79
C SER A 58 12.22 1.25 9.10
N THR A 59 11.67 1.87 10.15
CA THR A 59 11.34 1.18 11.41
C THR A 59 9.90 0.70 11.46
N CYS A 60 9.23 0.68 10.29
CA CYS A 60 7.86 0.19 10.15
C CYS A 60 7.75 -1.25 10.68
N PRO A 61 6.70 -1.60 11.46
CA PRO A 61 6.53 -2.95 12.02
C PRO A 61 6.34 -4.04 10.97
N LEU A 62 6.07 -3.68 9.72
CA LEU A 62 5.97 -4.62 8.59
C LEU A 62 7.31 -4.87 7.91
N ALA A 63 8.39 -4.20 8.32
CA ALA A 63 9.72 -4.47 7.81
C ALA A 63 10.21 -5.83 8.33
N GLU A 64 10.44 -6.77 7.42
CA GLU A 64 11.00 -8.09 7.74
C GLU A 64 12.43 -8.21 7.21
N PRO A 65 13.38 -8.78 7.98
CA PRO A 65 14.74 -9.00 7.50
C PRO A 65 14.78 -9.82 6.21
N ASP A 66 15.73 -9.48 5.34
CA ASP A 66 15.98 -10.19 4.07
C ASP A 66 14.75 -10.30 3.14
N THR A 67 13.74 -9.45 3.33
CA THR A 67 12.45 -9.53 2.65
C THR A 67 12.05 -8.19 2.05
N THR A 68 11.49 -8.22 0.84
CA THR A 68 10.83 -7.05 0.26
C THR A 68 9.34 -7.13 0.53
N VAL A 69 8.81 -6.14 1.25
CA VAL A 69 7.38 -6.01 1.56
C VAL A 69 6.79 -4.88 0.73
N LEU A 70 5.76 -5.22 -0.06
CA LEU A 70 5.00 -4.30 -0.89
C LEU A 70 3.55 -4.28 -0.39
N PHE A 71 3.04 -3.11 -0.06
CA PHE A 71 1.66 -2.99 0.42
C PHE A 71 1.08 -1.60 0.16
N LEU A 72 -0.25 -1.56 0.16
CA LEU A 72 -1.01 -0.31 0.11
C LEU A 72 -1.39 0.11 1.52
N TYR A 73 -1.17 1.39 1.84
CA TYR A 73 -1.55 1.98 3.11
C TYR A 73 -2.54 3.10 2.88
N GLN A 74 -3.62 3.10 3.66
CA GLN A 74 -4.59 4.18 3.67
C GLN A 74 -4.48 4.95 4.98
N ASP A 75 -4.21 6.25 4.89
CA ASP A 75 -4.10 7.12 6.06
C ASP A 75 -5.49 7.53 6.63
N PRO A 76 -5.54 8.17 7.81
CA PRO A 76 -6.79 8.65 8.41
C PRO A 76 -7.54 9.69 7.57
N ASN A 77 -6.86 10.37 6.65
CA ASN A 77 -7.48 11.32 5.72
C ASN A 77 -8.06 10.63 4.48
N GLY A 78 -7.92 9.31 4.39
CA GLY A 78 -8.39 8.50 3.26
C GLY A 78 -7.44 8.50 2.06
N GLN A 79 -6.24 9.08 2.18
CA GLN A 79 -5.22 9.07 1.13
C GLN A 79 -4.53 7.71 1.06
N LEU A 80 -4.26 7.25 -0.18
CA LEU A 80 -3.66 5.96 -0.45
C LEU A 80 -2.19 6.10 -0.85
N TYR A 81 -1.35 5.26 -0.26
CA TYR A 81 0.10 5.23 -0.46
C TYR A 81 0.53 3.83 -0.85
N LEU A 82 1.48 3.72 -1.77
CA LEU A 82 2.20 2.49 -2.08
C LEU A 82 3.53 2.51 -1.34
N PHE A 83 3.75 1.53 -0.46
CA PHE A 83 5.02 1.37 0.24
C PHE A 83 5.78 0.15 -0.25
N ILE A 84 7.08 0.34 -0.39
CA ILE A 84 8.05 -0.71 -0.70
C ILE A 84 9.12 -0.64 0.37
N ILE A 85 9.24 -1.68 1.18
CA ILE A 85 10.27 -1.80 2.20
C ILE A 85 11.15 -2.98 1.81
N HIS A 86 12.46 -2.75 1.75
CA HIS A 86 13.43 -3.82 1.67
C HIS A 86 14.14 -3.92 3.01
N GLY A 87 13.91 -5.02 3.73
CA GLY A 87 14.50 -5.23 5.04
C GLY A 87 16.02 -5.39 4.98
N SER A 88 16.69 -4.97 6.05
CA SER A 88 18.11 -5.19 6.21
C SER A 88 18.43 -6.67 6.33
N ASN A 89 19.64 -7.06 5.93
CA ASN A 89 20.09 -8.43 6.04
C ASN A 89 20.41 -8.78 7.51
N SER A 90 19.86 -9.90 7.97
CA SER A 90 20.03 -10.41 9.34
C SER A 90 21.50 -10.73 9.67
N ALA A 91 22.29 -11.04 8.65
CA ALA A 91 23.71 -11.34 8.73
C ALA A 91 24.42 -10.70 7.53
N PRO A 92 25.00 -9.50 7.67
CA PRO A 92 25.80 -8.90 6.60
C PRO A 92 27.04 -9.77 6.34
N VAL A 93 26.89 -10.75 5.45
CA VAL A 93 28.00 -11.55 4.94
C VAL A 93 28.75 -10.64 3.97
N ALA A 94 30.06 -10.49 4.17
CA ALA A 94 30.90 -9.71 3.26
C ALA A 94 30.70 -10.20 1.81
N GLY A 95 30.25 -9.31 0.93
CA GLY A 95 29.96 -9.62 -0.48
C GLY A 95 28.50 -9.95 -0.79
N VAL A 96 27.60 -10.01 0.20
CA VAL A 96 26.16 -10.14 0.00
C VAL A 96 25.50 -8.78 0.20
N ASN A 97 25.32 -8.04 -0.90
CA ASN A 97 24.51 -6.84 -0.91
C ASN A 97 23.05 -7.24 -1.18
N SER A 98 22.14 -6.94 -0.24
CA SER A 98 20.72 -7.05 -0.51
C SER A 98 20.30 -5.80 -1.30
N GLN A 99 20.39 -5.88 -2.63
CA GLN A 99 20.01 -4.80 -3.54
C GLN A 99 18.70 -5.19 -4.24
N ALA A 100 17.64 -4.44 -3.95
CA ALA A 100 16.40 -4.50 -4.71
C ALA A 100 16.33 -3.28 -5.66
N GLN A 101 16.16 -3.52 -6.95
CA GLN A 101 15.92 -2.46 -7.93
C GLN A 101 14.45 -2.50 -8.36
N PHE A 102 13.78 -1.36 -8.26
CA PHE A 102 12.43 -1.16 -8.76
C PHE A 102 12.47 -0.17 -9.92
N ALA A 103 11.80 -0.49 -11.01
CA ALA A 103 11.60 0.41 -12.14
C ALA A 103 10.09 0.67 -12.29
N ILE A 104 9.68 1.92 -12.12
CA ILE A 104 8.31 2.36 -12.43
C ILE A 104 8.36 2.94 -13.85
N GLN A 105 7.65 2.32 -14.78
CA GLN A 105 7.47 2.87 -16.13
C GLN A 105 6.13 3.61 -16.16
N GLY A 106 6.16 4.87 -16.60
CA GLY A 106 4.99 5.74 -16.74
C GLY A 106 4.53 5.86 -18.19
#